data_AF-A0A0C2DSU5-F1
#
_entry.id   AF-A0A0C2DSU5-F1
#
_cell.length_a   1.000
_cell.length_b   1.000
_cell.length_c   1.000
_cell.angle_alpha   90.00
_cell.angle_beta   90.00
_cell.angle_gamma   90.00
#
_symmetry.space_group_name_H-M   'P 1'
#
loop_
_entity.id
_entity.type
_entity.pdbx_description
1 polymer ?
#
loop_
_entity_poly.entity_id
_entity_poly.type
_entity_poly.pdbx_seq_one_letter_code
_entity_poly.pdbx_strand_id
1 'polypeptide(L)'
;MNREREKRRLTSPRGVFLSTSIIVAFHLDFLTKVDRIYRVQCFYMEMERRLEKEIVIKMPPPTMYTKQVPMPVCKYEVLDGSPTGPPVYYATVGQMVYHKWTCEAEQADTFCMVVHSCFVDDGNGERVQLINEQGCALDKYLLTNLEYPGDLMAGREAHVYKYADRDNMYFDCQITLRIKEPGSEFCEVPTCPDPPRRRRSHQALPPSTTDTELKGRGPVEAIEPSDFIIPHDDIVKLNWIQMNFDIRQALLCMSNIGLSLVCLFNISIILVSAVIVFLAVRAHALNAKLRY
;
A
#
# COMPACT_ATOMS: atom_id res chain seq x y z
N MET A 1 6.62 -4.42 -47.26
CA MET A 1 6.07 -3.35 -46.38
C MET A 1 6.03 -2.06 -47.18
N ASN A 2 4.92 -1.75 -47.83
CA ASN A 2 4.76 -0.51 -48.58
C ASN A 2 4.40 0.60 -47.59
N ARG A 3 5.21 1.66 -47.52
CA ARG A 3 5.03 2.77 -46.58
C ARG A 3 4.71 4.03 -47.35
N GLU A 4 3.49 4.51 -47.19
CA GLU A 4 3.07 5.80 -47.73
C GLU A 4 3.22 6.88 -46.66
N ARG A 5 3.81 8.02 -47.03
CA ARG A 5 4.06 9.16 -46.14
C ARG A 5 3.42 10.41 -46.72
N GLU A 6 2.63 11.09 -45.90
CA GLU A 6 1.95 12.33 -46.27
C GLU A 6 2.38 13.45 -45.31
N LYS A 7 2.75 14.61 -45.87
CA LYS A 7 3.16 15.80 -45.10
C LYS A 7 2.21 16.95 -45.40
N ARG A 8 1.49 17.44 -44.40
CA ARG A 8 0.60 18.61 -44.52
C ARG A 8 1.06 19.72 -43.57
N ARG A 9 1.19 20.94 -44.08
CA ARG A 9 1.52 22.12 -43.27
C ARG A 9 0.23 22.81 -42.85
N LEU A 10 0.13 23.20 -41.58
CA LEU A 10 -1.00 23.93 -41.04
C LEU A 10 -0.55 25.33 -40.62
N THR A 11 -1.34 26.33 -40.97
CA THR A 11 -1.04 27.75 -40.70
C THR A 11 -1.58 28.24 -39.35
N SER A 12 -2.51 27.51 -38.73
CA SER A 12 -3.06 27.84 -37.40
C SER A 12 -3.62 26.58 -36.71
N PRO A 13 -3.01 26.06 -35.63
CA PRO A 13 -1.70 26.45 -35.08
C PRO A 13 -0.57 26.18 -36.08
N ARG A 14 0.47 27.04 -36.08
CA ARG A 14 1.61 26.89 -36.98
C ARG A 14 2.35 25.58 -36.68
N GLY A 15 2.39 24.70 -37.66
CA GLY A 15 3.04 23.41 -37.48
C GLY A 15 2.89 22.52 -38.71
N VAL A 16 3.43 21.31 -38.61
CA VAL A 16 3.43 20.33 -39.69
C VAL A 16 2.91 19.01 -39.16
N PHE A 17 1.87 18.48 -39.81
CA PHE A 17 1.42 17.11 -39.62
C PHE A 17 2.20 16.17 -40.53
N LEU A 18 2.77 15.13 -39.94
CA LEU A 18 3.39 14.01 -40.62
C LEU A 18 2.52 12.77 -40.38
N SER A 19 1.91 12.25 -41.45
CA SER A 19 1.11 11.03 -41.38
C SER A 19 1.84 9.89 -42.09
N THR A 20 1.88 8.71 -41.47
CA THR A 20 2.39 7.49 -42.08
C THR A 20 1.42 6.35 -41.83
N SER A 21 1.05 5.65 -42.89
CA SER A 21 0.21 4.46 -42.80
C SER A 21 1.08 3.22 -42.78
N ILE A 22 0.89 2.37 -41.78
CA ILE A 22 1.55 1.08 -41.63
C ILE A 22 0.51 0.01 -41.93
N ILE A 23 0.75 -0.75 -42.99
CA ILE A 23 -0.11 -1.86 -43.40
C ILE A 23 0.51 -3.16 -42.87
N VAL A 24 -0.23 -3.86 -42.01
CA VAL A 24 0.14 -5.18 -41.49
C VAL A 24 -0.71 -6.22 -42.22
N ALA A 25 -0.10 -6.90 -43.20
CA ALA A 25 -0.73 -7.97 -43.95
C ALA A 25 -0.17 -9.34 -43.52
N PHE A 26 -1.05 -10.31 -43.31
CA PHE A 26 -0.66 -11.67 -42.86
C PHE A 26 -0.33 -12.61 -44.02
N HIS A 27 -0.65 -12.21 -45.25
CA HIS A 27 -0.23 -12.89 -46.48
C HIS A 27 0.45 -11.89 -47.43
N LEU A 28 1.52 -12.31 -48.09
CA LEU A 28 2.35 -11.43 -48.92
C LEU A 28 1.69 -11.06 -50.26
N ASP A 29 0.87 -11.96 -50.82
CA ASP A 29 0.28 -11.78 -52.16
C ASP A 29 -1.22 -11.43 -52.17
N PHE A 30 -1.92 -11.56 -51.04
CA PHE A 30 -3.37 -11.41 -50.96
C PHE A 30 -3.77 -10.54 -49.77
N LEU A 31 -4.72 -9.63 -49.99
CA LEU A 31 -5.34 -8.88 -48.90
C LEU A 31 -6.41 -9.74 -48.24
N THR A 32 -6.30 -9.91 -46.92
CA THR A 32 -7.21 -10.72 -46.13
C THR A 32 -8.05 -9.86 -45.18
N LYS A 33 -9.19 -10.39 -44.73
CA LYS A 33 -10.10 -9.67 -43.80
C LYS A 33 -9.43 -9.31 -42.46
N VAL A 34 -8.34 -9.98 -42.10
CA VAL A 34 -7.61 -9.74 -40.85
C VAL A 34 -6.45 -8.74 -40.99
N ASP A 35 -6.18 -8.25 -42.20
CA ASP A 35 -5.15 -7.24 -42.42
C ASP A 35 -5.59 -5.90 -41.81
N ARG A 36 -4.65 -5.19 -41.19
CA ARG A 36 -4.92 -3.94 -40.47
C ARG A 36 -4.06 -2.81 -41.00
N ILE A 37 -4.65 -1.62 -41.08
CA ILE A 37 -3.95 -0.39 -41.47
C ILE A 37 -3.95 0.55 -40.28
N TYR A 38 -2.76 0.89 -39.80
CA TYR A 38 -2.56 1.83 -38.71
C TYR A 38 -2.07 3.15 -39.27
N ARG A 39 -2.88 4.21 -39.14
CA ARG A 39 -2.50 5.55 -39.55
C ARG A 39 -1.91 6.30 -38.36
N VAL A 40 -0.60 6.45 -38.36
CA VAL A 40 0.10 7.25 -37.33
C VAL A 40 0.16 8.70 -37.81
N GLN A 41 -0.26 9.63 -36.97
CA GLN A 41 -0.20 11.07 -37.24
C GLN A 41 0.57 11.76 -36.11
N CYS A 42 1.63 12.48 -36.48
CA CYS A 42 2.42 13.29 -35.57
C CYS A 42 2.28 14.75 -35.94
N PHE A 43 1.95 15.60 -34.97
CA PHE A 43 1.93 17.05 -35.15
C PHE A 43 3.20 17.66 -34.56
N TYR A 44 3.95 18.38 -35.39
CA TYR A 44 5.10 19.16 -34.95
C TYR A 44 4.72 20.64 -34.98
N MET A 45 4.49 21.22 -33.81
CA MET A 45 4.25 22.66 -33.68
C MET A 45 5.54 23.45 -33.91
N GLU A 46 5.45 24.55 -34.65
CA GLU A 46 6.55 25.50 -34.80
C GLU A 46 6.56 26.43 -33.58
N MET A 47 7.64 26.43 -32.79
CA MET A 47 7.78 27.31 -31.64
C MET A 47 8.11 28.74 -32.09
N GLU A 48 7.22 29.69 -31.82
CA GLU A 48 7.48 31.11 -32.02
C GLU A 48 8.45 31.59 -30.93
N ARG A 49 9.74 31.73 -31.26
CA ARG A 49 10.73 32.31 -30.33
C ARG A 49 10.50 33.81 -30.22
N ARG A 50 9.82 34.25 -29.17
CA ARG A 50 9.86 35.65 -28.74
C ARG A 50 11.10 35.83 -27.86
N LEU A 51 11.95 36.80 -28.21
CA LEU A 51 13.04 37.25 -27.34
C LEU A 51 12.42 38.03 -26.19
N GLU A 52 12.11 37.35 -25.09
CA GLU A 52 11.76 37.99 -23.83
C GLU A 52 13.06 38.33 -23.09
N LYS A 53 13.28 39.63 -22.84
CA LYS A 53 14.34 40.06 -21.92
C LYS A 53 13.85 39.83 -20.50
N GLU A 54 14.47 38.87 -19.83
CA GLU A 54 14.23 38.56 -18.43
C GLU A 54 14.85 39.65 -17.53
N ILE A 55 14.01 40.36 -16.76
CA ILE A 55 14.50 41.12 -15.61
C ILE A 55 14.66 40.10 -14.48
N VAL A 56 15.89 39.65 -14.23
CA VAL A 56 16.20 38.71 -13.14
C VAL A 56 16.09 39.45 -11.81
N ILE A 57 14.92 39.43 -11.20
CA ILE A 57 14.77 39.75 -9.77
C ILE A 57 15.25 38.51 -9.02
N LYS A 58 16.46 38.56 -8.45
CA LYS A 58 16.95 37.55 -7.50
C LYS A 58 16.15 37.65 -6.21
N MET A 59 14.97 37.04 -6.17
CA MET A 59 14.35 36.69 -4.90
C MET A 59 15.21 35.58 -4.28
N PRO A 60 15.70 35.73 -3.05
CA PRO A 60 16.26 34.57 -2.34
C PRO A 60 15.19 33.47 -2.32
N PRO A 61 15.56 32.20 -2.52
CA PRO A 61 14.61 31.11 -2.40
C PRO A 61 13.94 31.21 -1.02
N PRO A 62 12.64 30.91 -0.90
CA PRO A 62 11.99 30.87 0.40
C PRO A 62 12.83 29.97 1.29
N THR A 63 13.21 30.47 2.47
CA THR A 63 13.85 29.65 3.48
C THR A 63 12.82 28.60 3.89
N MET A 64 12.95 27.41 3.31
CA MET A 64 12.17 26.24 3.68
C MET A 64 12.60 25.87 5.10
N TYR A 65 11.89 26.38 6.11
CA TYR A 65 12.02 25.90 7.47
C TYR A 65 11.37 24.52 7.54
N THR A 66 12.09 23.47 7.12
CA THR A 66 11.73 22.09 7.45
C THR A 66 12.01 21.91 8.94
N LYS A 67 11.06 22.34 9.78
CA LYS A 67 11.07 21.98 11.19
C LYS A 67 10.77 20.49 11.26
N GLN A 68 11.77 19.70 11.64
CA GLN A 68 11.58 18.28 11.85
C GLN A 68 10.75 18.14 13.13
N VAL A 69 9.44 17.88 12.97
CA VAL A 69 8.53 17.69 14.10
C VAL A 69 8.62 16.22 14.51
N PRO A 70 9.03 15.90 15.76
CA PRO A 70 9.10 14.52 16.22
C PRO A 70 7.70 13.90 16.29
N MET A 71 7.62 12.60 16.01
CA MET A 71 6.38 11.83 16.10
C MET A 71 5.97 11.68 17.57
N PRO A 72 4.70 11.92 17.94
CA PRO A 72 4.25 11.79 19.31
C PRO A 72 4.18 10.33 19.76
N VAL A 73 4.27 10.12 21.07
CA VAL A 73 4.19 8.78 21.68
C VAL A 73 2.77 8.53 22.15
N CYS A 74 2.16 7.43 21.71
CA CYS A 74 0.80 7.07 22.05
C CYS A 74 0.73 5.96 23.10
N LYS A 75 -0.27 6.03 23.97
CA LYS A 75 -0.53 5.09 25.06
C LYS A 75 -2.01 4.70 25.08
N TYR A 76 -2.25 3.44 25.40
CA TYR A 76 -3.58 2.89 25.62
C TYR A 76 -3.72 2.43 27.07
N GLU A 77 -4.83 2.78 27.71
CA GLU A 77 -5.13 2.46 29.12
C GLU A 77 -6.60 2.07 29.29
N VAL A 78 -6.84 1.17 30.24
CA VAL A 78 -8.19 0.84 30.72
C VAL A 78 -8.31 1.38 32.13
N LEU A 79 -9.29 2.25 32.36
CA LEU A 79 -9.51 2.95 33.62
C LEU A 79 -10.83 2.50 34.27
N ASP A 80 -10.97 2.69 35.58
CA ASP A 80 -12.19 2.33 36.29
C ASP A 80 -13.30 3.36 36.07
N GLY A 81 -14.35 2.99 35.33
CA GLY A 81 -15.57 3.78 35.05
C GLY A 81 -15.42 5.08 34.24
N SER A 82 -14.40 5.90 34.51
CA SER A 82 -14.28 7.30 34.05
C SER A 82 -12.92 7.57 33.37
N PRO A 83 -12.81 8.57 32.48
CA PRO A 83 -11.55 9.01 31.86
C PRO A 83 -10.46 9.47 32.84
N THR A 84 -10.81 9.71 34.11
CA THR A 84 -9.90 10.09 35.20
C THR A 84 -9.75 9.00 36.28
N GLY A 85 -10.35 7.83 36.07
CA GLY A 85 -10.26 6.70 36.99
C GLY A 85 -8.83 6.14 37.09
N PRO A 86 -8.53 5.34 38.13
CA PRO A 86 -7.27 4.63 38.23
C PRO A 86 -7.17 3.53 37.14
N PRO A 87 -5.96 3.17 36.69
CA PRO A 87 -5.76 2.09 35.73
C PRO A 87 -6.17 0.74 36.33
N VAL A 88 -6.88 -0.05 35.53
CA VAL A 88 -7.42 -1.35 35.90
C VAL A 88 -6.66 -2.45 35.16
N TYR A 89 -6.02 -3.32 35.93
CA TYR A 89 -5.31 -4.50 35.40
C TYR A 89 -6.11 -5.79 35.54
N TYR A 90 -6.99 -5.84 36.55
CA TYR A 90 -7.87 -6.98 36.83
C TYR A 90 -9.27 -6.45 37.05
N ALA A 91 -10.23 -7.02 36.35
CA ALA A 91 -11.63 -6.61 36.43
C ALA A 91 -12.55 -7.81 36.46
N THR A 92 -13.75 -7.59 37.00
CA THR A 92 -14.81 -8.61 37.00
C THR A 92 -15.70 -8.43 35.77
N VAL A 93 -16.23 -9.54 35.24
CA VAL A 93 -17.16 -9.49 34.09
C VAL A 93 -18.37 -8.63 34.44
N GLY A 94 -18.69 -7.68 33.57
CA GLY A 94 -19.78 -6.71 33.77
C GLY A 94 -19.37 -5.45 34.53
N GLN A 95 -18.13 -5.36 35.05
CA GLN A 95 -17.61 -4.10 35.59
C GLN A 95 -17.54 -3.04 34.48
N MET A 96 -17.89 -1.80 34.80
CA MET A 96 -17.80 -0.68 33.86
C MET A 96 -16.39 -0.10 33.85
N VAL A 97 -15.77 -0.07 32.68
CA VAL A 97 -14.41 0.46 32.48
C VAL A 97 -14.40 1.50 31.37
N TYR A 98 -13.38 2.35 31.37
CA TYR A 98 -13.17 3.37 30.35
C TYR A 98 -11.90 3.07 29.56
N HIS A 99 -12.05 2.82 28.26
CA HIS A 99 -10.92 2.65 27.36
C HIS A 99 -10.43 4.03 26.91
N LYS A 100 -9.13 4.29 27.06
CA LYS A 100 -8.51 5.60 26.79
C LYS A 100 -7.28 5.45 25.91
N TRP A 101 -7.24 6.21 24.83
CA TRP A 101 -6.07 6.39 23.97
C TRP A 101 -5.61 7.84 24.07
N THR A 102 -4.31 8.03 24.27
CA THR A 102 -3.68 9.36 24.40
C THR A 102 -2.36 9.39 23.66
N CYS A 103 -2.10 10.44 22.89
CA CYS A 103 -0.78 10.70 22.34
C CYS A 103 -0.20 12.00 22.89
N GLU A 104 1.09 11.97 23.23
CA GLU A 104 1.82 13.13 23.76
C GLU A 104 2.74 13.70 22.66
N ALA A 105 2.47 14.94 22.25
CA ALA A 105 3.26 15.69 21.28
C ALA A 105 4.00 16.85 21.99
N GLU A 106 5.22 17.17 21.54
CA GLU A 106 5.99 18.31 22.06
C GLU A 106 5.32 19.66 21.78
N GLN A 107 4.56 19.73 20.68
CA GLN A 107 3.83 20.91 20.24
C GLN A 107 2.34 20.59 20.23
N ALA A 108 1.57 21.39 20.97
CA ALA A 108 0.12 21.31 20.94
C ALA A 108 -0.41 21.65 19.54
N ASP A 109 -1.60 21.15 19.22
CA ASP A 109 -2.38 21.54 18.04
C ASP A 109 -1.73 21.24 16.67
N THR A 110 -0.77 20.32 16.63
CA THR A 110 -0.04 19.95 15.40
C THR A 110 -0.59 18.67 14.75
N PHE A 111 -1.13 17.76 15.56
CA PHE A 111 -1.51 16.42 15.12
C PHE A 111 -2.95 16.10 15.50
N CYS A 112 -3.63 15.42 14.59
CA CYS A 112 -4.93 14.79 14.77
C CYS A 112 -4.77 13.28 14.85
N MET A 113 -5.41 12.66 15.83
CA MET A 113 -5.39 11.22 16.05
C MET A 113 -6.71 10.58 15.64
N VAL A 114 -6.62 9.45 14.93
CA VAL A 114 -7.77 8.55 14.71
C VAL A 114 -7.38 7.12 15.07
N VAL A 115 -8.15 6.51 15.96
CA VAL A 115 -7.99 5.11 16.36
C VAL A 115 -8.84 4.24 15.44
N HIS A 116 -8.24 3.21 14.84
CA HIS A 116 -8.91 2.30 13.93
C HIS A 116 -8.30 0.90 14.00
N SER A 117 -8.93 -0.08 13.34
CA SER A 117 -8.43 -1.45 13.24
C SER A 117 -8.07 -2.06 14.60
N CYS A 118 -9.01 -2.02 15.55
CA CYS A 118 -8.82 -2.61 16.88
C CYS A 118 -9.28 -4.07 16.92
N PHE A 119 -8.49 -4.89 17.59
CA PHE A 119 -8.73 -6.32 17.76
C PHE A 119 -8.55 -6.72 19.21
N VAL A 120 -9.29 -7.75 19.61
CA VAL A 120 -9.12 -8.42 20.89
C VAL A 120 -8.74 -9.87 20.66
N ASP A 121 -7.64 -10.31 21.28
CA ASP A 121 -7.06 -11.64 21.15
C ASP A 121 -7.08 -12.36 22.51
N ASP A 122 -7.28 -13.68 22.46
CA ASP A 122 -7.22 -14.58 23.62
C ASP A 122 -5.79 -15.09 23.91
N GLY A 123 -4.83 -14.73 23.06
CA GLY A 123 -3.42 -15.14 23.14
C GLY A 123 -3.12 -16.47 22.47
N ASN A 124 -4.13 -17.12 21.87
CA ASN A 124 -4.01 -18.37 21.13
C ASN A 124 -4.38 -18.20 19.64
N GLY A 125 -4.48 -16.94 19.18
CA GLY A 125 -4.67 -16.59 17.77
C GLY A 125 -6.13 -16.41 17.34
N GLU A 126 -7.09 -16.57 18.25
CA GLU A 126 -8.48 -16.20 17.96
C GLU A 126 -8.66 -14.70 18.20
N ARG A 127 -8.66 -13.92 17.10
CA ARG A 127 -8.84 -12.46 17.16
C ARG A 127 -10.23 -12.05 16.68
N VAL A 128 -10.87 -11.17 17.44
CA VAL A 128 -12.14 -10.53 17.06
C VAL A 128 -11.90 -9.05 16.82
N GLN A 129 -12.36 -8.53 15.68
CA GLN A 129 -12.27 -7.10 15.39
C GLN A 129 -13.36 -6.33 16.14
N LEU A 130 -12.95 -5.31 16.89
CA LEU A 130 -13.81 -4.40 17.65
C LEU A 130 -14.10 -3.12 16.88
N ILE A 131 -13.08 -2.56 16.24
CA ILE A 131 -13.15 -1.32 15.46
C ILE A 131 -12.62 -1.61 14.06
N ASN A 132 -13.37 -1.18 13.03
CA ASN A 132 -13.01 -1.35 11.64
C ASN A 132 -11.88 -0.40 11.19
N GLU A 133 -11.45 -0.51 9.94
CA GLU A 133 -10.42 0.33 9.35
C GLU A 133 -10.80 1.82 9.27
N GLN A 134 -12.10 2.14 9.32
CA GLN A 134 -12.62 3.50 9.29
C GLN A 134 -12.72 4.13 10.68
N GLY A 135 -12.41 3.40 11.76
CA GLY A 135 -12.56 3.90 13.13
C GLY A 135 -13.95 3.71 13.74
N CYS A 136 -14.82 2.90 13.11
CA CYS A 136 -16.16 2.61 13.59
C CYS A 136 -16.23 1.28 14.35
N ALA A 137 -16.95 1.27 15.46
CA ALA A 137 -17.16 0.07 16.24
C ALA A 137 -18.07 -0.93 15.50
N LEU A 138 -17.84 -2.23 15.70
CA LEU A 138 -18.56 -3.31 15.03
C LEU A 138 -19.65 -3.96 15.90
N ASP A 139 -19.55 -3.87 17.23
CA ASP A 139 -20.52 -4.49 18.14
C ASP A 139 -20.74 -3.63 19.41
N LYS A 140 -21.96 -3.12 19.54
CA LYS A 140 -22.40 -2.25 20.65
C LYS A 140 -22.19 -2.87 22.04
N TYR A 141 -22.19 -4.20 22.16
CA TYR A 141 -22.05 -4.87 23.45
C TYR A 141 -20.61 -5.09 23.88
N LEU A 142 -19.66 -5.03 22.94
CA LEU A 142 -18.23 -5.17 23.23
C LEU A 142 -17.57 -3.80 23.37
N LEU A 143 -17.84 -2.89 22.42
CA LEU A 143 -17.33 -1.53 22.44
C LEU A 143 -18.22 -0.65 21.55
N THR A 144 -18.63 0.51 22.03
CA THR A 144 -19.37 1.47 21.19
C THR A 144 -18.42 2.41 20.45
N ASN A 145 -18.94 3.22 19.52
CA ASN A 145 -18.14 4.21 18.81
C ASN A 145 -17.35 5.11 19.78
N LEU A 146 -16.09 5.36 19.46
CA LEU A 146 -15.18 6.15 20.29
C LEU A 146 -15.56 7.63 20.26
N GLU A 147 -15.35 8.29 21.39
CA GLU A 147 -15.49 9.74 21.51
C GLU A 147 -14.11 10.40 21.53
N TYR A 148 -13.98 11.54 20.88
CA TYR A 148 -12.72 12.28 20.74
C TYR A 148 -12.83 13.61 21.49
N PRO A 149 -12.63 13.63 22.82
CA PRO A 149 -12.71 14.86 23.61
C PRO A 149 -11.58 15.86 23.29
N GLY A 150 -10.54 15.44 22.58
CA GLY A 150 -9.49 16.33 22.08
C GLY A 150 -8.71 15.70 20.93
N ASP A 151 -7.89 16.49 20.24
CA ASP A 151 -7.22 16.11 19.00
C ASP A 151 -6.31 14.87 19.11
N LEU A 152 -5.73 14.65 20.30
CA LEU A 152 -4.85 13.52 20.62
C LEU A 152 -5.40 12.63 21.73
N MET A 153 -6.71 12.68 21.98
CA MET A 153 -7.38 11.87 22.99
C MET A 153 -8.66 11.24 22.43
N ALA A 154 -8.77 9.93 22.61
CA ALA A 154 -9.99 9.19 22.29
C ALA A 154 -10.36 8.29 23.47
N GLY A 155 -11.64 8.04 23.67
CA GLY A 155 -12.06 7.07 24.66
C GLY A 155 -13.54 6.77 24.66
N ARG A 156 -13.88 5.70 25.38
CA ARG A 156 -15.26 5.25 25.52
C ARG A 156 -15.43 4.31 26.71
N GLU A 157 -16.59 4.37 27.32
CA GLU A 157 -16.99 3.44 28.36
C GLU A 157 -17.48 2.10 27.77
N ALA A 158 -17.13 0.99 28.40
CA ALA A 158 -17.56 -0.35 28.03
C ALA A 158 -17.66 -1.26 29.25
N HIS A 159 -18.48 -2.31 29.14
CA HIS A 159 -18.55 -3.35 30.17
C HIS A 159 -17.50 -4.41 29.90
N VAL A 160 -16.79 -4.83 30.93
CA VAL A 160 -15.79 -5.89 30.84
C VAL A 160 -16.47 -7.21 30.43
N TYR A 161 -15.91 -7.86 29.42
CA TYR A 161 -16.31 -9.18 28.94
C TYR A 161 -15.11 -10.12 28.99
N LYS A 162 -15.35 -11.42 28.80
CA LYS A 162 -14.28 -12.42 28.65
C LYS A 162 -14.65 -13.53 27.69
N TYR A 163 -13.65 -14.22 27.17
CA TYR A 163 -13.82 -15.53 26.54
C TYR A 163 -14.13 -16.58 27.62
N ALA A 164 -14.94 -17.60 27.30
CA ALA A 164 -15.44 -18.55 28.30
C ALA A 164 -14.30 -19.28 29.05
N ASP A 165 -13.26 -19.70 28.30
CA ASP A 165 -12.20 -20.58 28.78
C ASP A 165 -10.83 -19.87 28.91
N ARG A 166 -10.83 -18.52 28.98
CA ARG A 166 -9.60 -17.72 29.03
C ARG A 166 -9.68 -16.66 30.11
N ASP A 167 -8.56 -16.46 30.78
CA ASP A 167 -8.43 -15.51 31.89
C ASP A 167 -7.82 -14.17 31.46
N ASN A 168 -7.11 -14.15 30.32
CA ASN A 168 -6.45 -12.96 29.79
C ASN A 168 -7.04 -12.54 28.44
N MET A 169 -6.99 -11.24 28.16
CA MET A 169 -7.41 -10.65 26.90
C MET A 169 -6.42 -9.57 26.50
N TYR A 170 -6.05 -9.55 25.22
CA TYR A 170 -5.10 -8.59 24.67
C TYR A 170 -5.79 -7.68 23.68
N PHE A 171 -5.64 -6.38 23.84
CA PHE A 171 -6.19 -5.37 22.93
C PHE A 171 -5.07 -4.81 22.06
N ASP A 172 -5.25 -4.89 20.75
CA ASP A 172 -4.33 -4.38 19.74
C ASP A 172 -5.07 -3.40 18.83
N CYS A 173 -4.59 -2.16 18.75
CA CYS A 173 -5.23 -1.08 18.01
C CYS A 173 -4.20 -0.33 17.18
N GLN A 174 -4.60 0.09 15.98
CA GLN A 174 -3.80 0.98 15.16
C GLN A 174 -4.26 2.42 15.33
N ILE A 175 -3.30 3.34 15.25
CA ILE A 175 -3.55 4.77 15.41
C ILE A 175 -2.93 5.48 14.21
N THR A 176 -3.77 6.21 13.46
CA THR A 176 -3.32 7.08 12.38
C THR A 176 -3.19 8.50 12.91
N LEU A 177 -2.03 9.11 12.69
CA LEU A 177 -1.76 10.51 12.99
C LEU A 177 -1.68 11.33 11.70
N ARG A 178 -2.40 12.46 11.67
CA ARG A 178 -2.41 13.40 10.54
C ARG A 178 -1.98 14.77 11.04
N ILE A 179 -1.32 15.56 10.20
CA ILE A 179 -0.96 16.94 10.54
C ILE A 179 -2.25 17.78 10.45
N LYS A 180 -2.52 18.60 11.46
CA LYS A 180 -3.67 19.50 11.49
C LYS A 180 -3.47 20.63 10.48
N GLU A 181 -4.47 20.90 9.66
CA GLU A 181 -4.38 21.96 8.64
C GLU A 181 -4.49 23.34 9.29
N PRO A 182 -3.67 24.32 8.87
CA PRO A 182 -3.71 25.67 9.41
C PRO A 182 -5.06 26.33 9.06
N GLY A 183 -5.87 26.61 10.09
CA GLY A 183 -7.22 27.19 9.95
C GLY A 183 -8.37 26.21 10.26
N SER A 184 -8.08 24.93 10.47
CA SER A 184 -9.05 23.98 11.04
C SER A 184 -9.05 24.10 12.57
N GLU A 185 -10.21 24.34 13.18
CA GLU A 185 -10.33 24.43 14.64
C GLU A 185 -10.46 23.03 15.27
N PHE A 186 -11.06 22.08 14.55
CA PHE A 186 -11.33 20.71 15.02
C PHE A 186 -10.76 19.67 14.06
N CYS A 187 -10.29 18.54 14.60
CA CYS A 187 -9.89 17.39 13.80
C CYS A 187 -11.10 16.67 13.18
N GLU A 188 -10.92 16.12 11.98
CA GLU A 188 -11.94 15.29 11.33
C GLU A 188 -12.04 13.94 12.06
N VAL A 189 -13.21 13.68 12.66
CA VAL A 189 -13.52 12.45 13.40
C VAL A 189 -14.40 11.56 12.54
N PRO A 190 -14.19 10.22 12.54
CA PRO A 190 -15.02 9.31 11.77
C PRO A 190 -16.50 9.40 12.19
N THR A 191 -17.38 9.62 11.21
CA THR A 191 -18.82 9.60 11.41
C THR A 191 -19.33 8.16 11.26
N CYS A 192 -19.68 7.54 12.38
CA CYS A 192 -20.05 6.13 12.42
C CYS A 192 -21.55 5.95 12.73
N PRO A 193 -22.26 5.08 11.99
CA PRO A 193 -23.59 4.66 12.40
C PRO A 193 -23.51 3.89 13.72
N ASP A 194 -24.63 3.81 14.44
CA ASP A 194 -24.70 2.98 15.64
C ASP A 194 -24.40 1.51 15.30
N PRO A 195 -23.46 0.85 16.01
CA PRO A 195 -23.06 -0.50 15.69
C PRO A 195 -24.24 -1.47 15.83
N PRO A 196 -24.48 -2.35 14.83
CA PRO A 196 -25.53 -3.34 14.92
C PRO A 196 -25.19 -4.40 15.99
N ARG A 197 -26.21 -5.10 16.48
CA ARG A 197 -26.00 -6.28 17.33
C ARG A 197 -25.44 -7.41 16.48
N ARG A 198 -24.17 -7.77 16.66
CA ARG A 198 -23.59 -8.95 16.01
C ARG A 198 -24.12 -10.20 16.71
N ARG A 199 -25.02 -10.95 16.06
CA ARG A 199 -25.40 -12.29 16.54
C ARG A 199 -24.17 -13.19 16.45
N ARG A 200 -23.90 -13.99 17.49
CA ARG A 200 -22.91 -15.08 17.40
C ARG A 200 -23.32 -15.98 16.23
N SER A 201 -22.70 -15.83 15.07
CA SER A 201 -22.75 -16.88 14.06
C SER A 201 -21.76 -17.94 14.53
N HIS A 202 -22.27 -19.01 15.15
CA HIS A 202 -21.59 -20.28 14.96
C HIS A 202 -21.49 -20.45 13.45
N GLN A 203 -20.28 -20.63 12.94
CA GLN A 203 -19.98 -20.77 11.53
C GLN A 203 -20.73 -22.00 11.00
N ALA A 204 -21.98 -21.81 10.58
CA ALA A 204 -22.73 -22.84 9.89
C ALA A 204 -22.06 -23.02 8.53
N LEU A 205 -21.66 -24.26 8.24
CA LEU A 205 -21.16 -24.63 6.91
C LEU A 205 -22.11 -24.11 5.82
N PRO A 206 -21.58 -23.61 4.70
CA PRO A 206 -22.44 -23.15 3.60
C PRO A 206 -23.31 -24.33 3.12
N PRO A 207 -24.62 -24.13 2.95
CA PRO A 207 -25.49 -25.16 2.40
C PRO A 207 -25.11 -25.40 0.94
N SER A 208 -24.91 -26.66 0.59
CA SER A 208 -24.77 -27.14 -0.78
C SER A 208 -25.99 -26.73 -1.59
N THR A 209 -25.82 -25.84 -2.56
CA THR A 209 -26.85 -25.51 -3.55
C THR A 209 -26.48 -26.16 -4.87
N THR A 210 -27.02 -27.36 -5.09
CA THR A 210 -27.33 -27.85 -6.43
C THR A 210 -28.66 -27.22 -6.84
N ASP A 211 -28.65 -26.44 -7.92
CA ASP A 211 -29.54 -26.59 -9.08
C ASP A 211 -29.58 -25.31 -9.94
N THR A 212 -28.91 -25.42 -11.11
CA THR A 212 -29.30 -25.02 -12.47
C THR A 212 -30.27 -23.84 -12.70
N GLU A 213 -29.83 -22.80 -13.42
CA GLU A 213 -30.49 -22.39 -14.69
C GLU A 213 -29.65 -21.41 -15.54
N LEU A 214 -29.55 -21.72 -16.84
CA LEU A 214 -28.77 -21.05 -17.88
C LEU A 214 -29.72 -20.40 -18.91
N LYS A 215 -29.72 -19.08 -19.04
CA LYS A 215 -30.29 -18.29 -20.17
C LYS A 215 -29.97 -16.82 -19.92
N GLY A 216 -29.57 -15.96 -20.85
CA GLY A 216 -29.39 -16.03 -22.30
C GLY A 216 -28.75 -14.70 -22.74
N ARG A 217 -27.98 -14.77 -23.83
CA ARG A 217 -27.13 -13.69 -24.37
C ARG A 217 -27.93 -12.79 -25.33
N GLY A 218 -27.90 -11.48 -25.11
CA GLY A 218 -28.32 -10.42 -26.04
C GLY A 218 -27.11 -9.66 -26.63
N PRO A 219 -27.26 -8.91 -27.75
CA PRO A 219 -26.22 -8.67 -28.73
C PRO A 219 -25.26 -7.53 -28.38
N VAL A 220 -24.01 -7.68 -28.84
CA VAL A 220 -22.90 -6.72 -28.73
C VAL A 220 -23.05 -5.64 -29.80
N GLU A 221 -23.18 -4.38 -29.39
CA GLU A 221 -23.10 -3.20 -30.26
C GLU A 221 -21.66 -2.94 -30.73
N ALA A 222 -21.54 -2.41 -31.94
CA ALA A 222 -20.30 -2.18 -32.67
C ALA A 222 -19.42 -1.10 -32.01
N ILE A 223 -18.12 -1.40 -31.87
CA ILE A 223 -17.11 -0.48 -31.35
C ILE A 223 -16.63 0.42 -32.50
N GLU A 224 -16.87 1.73 -32.38
CA GLU A 224 -16.19 2.76 -33.18
C GLU A 224 -14.67 2.72 -32.96
N PRO A 225 -13.85 3.06 -33.97
CA PRO A 225 -12.40 3.06 -33.81
C PRO A 225 -11.99 4.09 -32.77
N SER A 226 -11.53 3.62 -31.62
CA SER A 226 -10.98 4.46 -30.55
C SER A 226 -9.67 5.08 -31.02
N ASP A 227 -9.66 6.40 -31.25
CA ASP A 227 -8.43 7.17 -31.41
C ASP A 227 -7.66 7.15 -30.08
N PHE A 228 -6.63 6.31 -30.02
CA PHE A 228 -5.75 6.21 -28.86
C PHE A 228 -4.58 7.19 -29.00
N ILE A 229 -4.63 8.28 -28.26
CA ILE A 229 -3.58 9.31 -28.21
C ILE A 229 -2.62 8.94 -27.08
N ILE A 230 -1.40 8.49 -27.42
CA ILE A 230 -0.36 8.23 -26.42
C ILE A 230 0.33 9.55 -26.05
N PRO A 231 0.29 9.98 -24.77
CA PRO A 231 1.04 11.14 -24.30
C PRO A 231 2.55 10.91 -24.41
N HIS A 232 3.32 11.94 -24.75
CA HIS A 232 4.77 11.84 -24.95
C HIS A 232 5.53 11.38 -23.69
N ASP A 233 4.97 11.64 -22.50
CA ASP A 233 5.62 11.38 -21.21
C ASP A 233 5.77 9.89 -20.88
N ASP A 234 4.94 9.02 -21.47
CA ASP A 234 5.00 7.56 -21.21
C ASP A 234 6.13 6.87 -21.97
N ILE A 235 6.75 7.53 -22.96
CA ILE A 235 7.83 6.96 -23.78
C ILE A 235 9.19 7.00 -23.06
N VAL A 236 9.35 7.87 -22.05
CA VAL A 236 10.64 8.08 -21.35
C VAL A 236 10.88 7.06 -20.21
N LYS A 237 9.87 6.27 -19.82
CA LYS A 237 9.95 5.30 -18.70
C LYS A 237 10.25 3.85 -19.12
N LEU A 238 11.13 3.62 -20.08
CA LEU A 238 11.60 2.27 -20.43
C LEU A 238 13.12 2.18 -20.39
N ASN A 239 13.68 2.16 -19.17
CA ASN A 239 15.05 1.71 -18.95
C ASN A 239 15.03 0.21 -18.60
N TRP A 240 15.48 -0.62 -19.53
CA TRP A 240 15.49 -2.09 -19.49
C TRP A 240 16.16 -2.74 -18.27
N ILE A 241 17.01 -2.00 -17.55
CA ILE A 241 17.83 -2.52 -16.43
C ILE A 241 16.99 -2.78 -15.17
N GLN A 242 15.90 -2.04 -14.97
CA GLN A 242 15.11 -2.16 -13.73
C GLN A 242 14.30 -3.47 -13.67
N MET A 243 13.86 -4.01 -14.81
CA MET A 243 12.92 -5.15 -14.84
C MET A 243 13.54 -6.49 -14.44
N ASN A 244 14.86 -6.64 -14.52
CA ASN A 244 15.53 -7.91 -14.20
C ASN A 244 15.96 -8.05 -12.73
N PHE A 245 16.08 -6.95 -11.98
CA PHE A 245 16.67 -6.99 -10.64
C PHE A 245 15.65 -6.96 -9.49
N ASP A 246 14.41 -6.53 -9.76
CA ASP A 246 13.41 -6.26 -8.71
C ASP A 246 12.58 -7.49 -8.29
N ILE A 247 12.70 -8.62 -8.99
CA ILE A 247 11.92 -9.84 -8.68
C ILE A 247 12.46 -10.58 -7.44
N ARG A 248 13.63 -10.20 -6.91
CA ARG A 248 14.20 -10.82 -5.69
C ARG A 248 14.08 -9.98 -4.41
N GLN A 249 13.67 -8.72 -4.49
CA GLN A 249 13.70 -7.80 -3.34
C GLN A 249 12.45 -7.93 -2.44
N ALA A 250 11.33 -8.41 -2.97
CA ALA A 250 10.08 -8.55 -2.21
C ALA A 250 9.93 -9.88 -1.42
N LEU A 251 10.78 -10.89 -1.66
CA LEU A 251 10.61 -12.22 -1.06
C LEU A 251 11.48 -12.47 0.19
N LEU A 252 12.44 -11.59 0.48
CA LEU A 252 13.31 -11.67 1.65
C LEU A 252 13.29 -10.30 2.32
N CYS A 253 12.52 -10.15 3.41
CA CYS A 253 12.43 -8.94 4.22
C CYS A 253 13.75 -8.61 4.93
N MET A 254 14.80 -8.32 4.17
CA MET A 254 16.12 -7.96 4.67
C MET A 254 16.59 -6.70 3.97
N SER A 255 17.21 -5.79 4.73
CA SER A 255 17.87 -4.62 4.14
C SER A 255 19.00 -5.07 3.20
N ASN A 256 19.40 -4.21 2.27
CA ASN A 256 20.51 -4.48 1.35
C ASN A 256 21.81 -4.90 2.08
N ILE A 257 22.01 -4.39 3.30
CA ILE A 257 23.12 -4.76 4.18
C ILE A 257 22.96 -6.19 4.71
N GLY A 258 21.74 -6.56 5.12
CA GLY A 258 21.41 -7.90 5.60
C GLY A 258 21.63 -8.98 4.53
N LEU A 259 21.19 -8.72 3.30
CA LEU A 259 21.41 -9.64 2.17
C LEU A 259 22.91 -9.80 1.88
N SER A 260 23.67 -8.70 1.89
CA SER A 260 25.11 -8.72 1.67
C SER A 260 25.85 -9.55 2.72
N LEU A 261 25.46 -9.43 4.00
CA LEU A 261 26.07 -10.21 5.09
C LEU A 261 25.76 -11.70 4.94
N VAL A 262 24.51 -12.07 4.66
CA VAL A 262 24.12 -13.48 4.47
C VAL A 262 24.86 -14.12 3.29
N CYS A 263 25.01 -13.40 2.18
CA CYS A 263 25.80 -13.87 1.04
C CYS A 263 27.27 -14.09 1.41
N LEU A 264 27.90 -13.16 2.15
CA LEU A 264 29.29 -13.29 2.59
C LEU A 264 29.51 -14.47 3.54
N PHE A 265 28.58 -14.69 4.49
CA PHE A 265 28.63 -15.84 5.40
C PHE A 265 28.46 -17.18 4.66
N ASN A 266 27.55 -17.26 3.68
CA ASN A 266 27.39 -18.48 2.90
C ASN A 266 28.63 -18.77 2.04
N ILE A 267 29.22 -17.75 1.42
CA ILE A 267 30.44 -17.89 0.63
C ILE A 267 31.61 -18.34 1.52
N SER A 268 31.75 -17.80 2.73
CA SER A 268 32.84 -18.21 3.65
C SER A 268 32.70 -19.67 4.09
N ILE A 269 31.48 -20.14 4.40
CA ILE A 269 31.21 -21.54 4.74
C ILE A 269 31.58 -22.47 3.57
N ILE A 270 31.20 -22.10 2.35
CA ILE A 270 31.52 -22.88 1.15
C ILE A 270 33.04 -22.96 0.95
N LEU A 271 33.75 -21.85 1.09
CA LEU A 271 35.22 -21.82 0.95
C LEU A 271 35.91 -22.69 2.00
N VAL A 272 35.49 -22.62 3.26
CA VAL A 272 36.05 -23.46 4.33
C VAL A 272 35.80 -24.94 4.06
N SER A 273 34.58 -25.29 3.63
CA SER A 273 34.25 -26.68 3.29
C SER A 273 35.10 -27.22 2.13
N ALA A 274 35.34 -26.41 1.09
CA ALA A 274 36.16 -26.78 -0.05
C ALA A 274 37.63 -27.01 0.34
N VAL A 275 38.18 -26.17 1.24
CA VAL A 275 39.55 -26.32 1.74
C VAL A 275 39.70 -27.62 2.54
N ILE A 276 38.74 -27.95 3.41
CA ILE A 276 38.76 -29.19 4.20
C ILE A 276 38.74 -30.42 3.28
N VAL A 277 37.86 -30.42 2.28
CA VAL A 277 37.79 -31.51 1.29
C VAL A 277 39.10 -31.63 0.51
N PHE A 278 39.69 -30.51 0.09
CA PHE A 278 40.98 -30.52 -0.61
C PHE A 278 42.11 -31.10 0.24
N LEU A 279 42.17 -30.74 1.53
CA LEU A 279 43.16 -31.29 2.46
C LEU A 279 42.95 -32.79 2.71
N ALA A 280 41.70 -33.24 2.84
CA ALA A 280 41.37 -34.65 3.01
C ALA A 280 41.75 -35.49 1.77
N VAL A 281 41.45 -34.99 0.56
CA VAL A 281 41.84 -35.64 -0.70
C VAL A 281 43.36 -35.68 -0.85
N ARG A 282 44.06 -34.59 -0.49
CA ARG A 282 45.53 -34.54 -0.53
C ARG A 282 46.16 -35.52 0.46
N ALA A 283 45.63 -35.62 1.68
CA ALA A 283 46.08 -36.59 2.68
C ALA A 283 45.82 -38.04 2.21
N HIS A 284 44.66 -38.30 1.61
CA HIS A 284 44.34 -39.61 1.04
C HIS A 284 45.28 -39.98 -0.13
N ALA A 285 45.58 -39.02 -1.02
CA ALA A 285 46.51 -39.22 -2.13
C ALA A 285 47.96 -39.46 -1.66
N LEU A 286 48.40 -38.80 -0.58
CA LEU A 286 49.70 -39.04 0.05
C LEU A 286 49.76 -40.42 0.72
N ASN A 287 48.70 -40.82 1.43
CA ASN A 287 48.61 -42.16 2.04
C ASN A 287 48.52 -43.28 1.00
N ALA A 288 47.89 -43.04 -0.15
CA ALA A 288 47.84 -43.99 -1.27
C ALA A 288 49.22 -44.18 -1.93
N LYS A 289 50.06 -43.13 -1.99
CA LYS A 289 51.45 -43.22 -2.48
C LYS A 289 52.40 -43.96 -1.53
N LEU A 290 52.05 -44.09 -0.25
CA LEU A 290 52.84 -44.81 0.77
C LEU A 290 52.49 -46.31 0.88
N ARG A 291 51.50 -46.79 0.12
CA ARG A 291 51.08 -48.21 0.09
C ARG A 291 51.54 -48.98 -1.16
N TYR A 292 52.46 -48.41 -1.94
CA TYR A 292 53.15 -49.08 -3.04
C TYR A 292 54.66 -49.11 -2.79
#